data_AF-A0A925TPN8-F1
#
_entry.id   AF-A0A925TPN8-F1
#
_cell.length_a   1.000
_cell.length_b   1.000
_cell.length_c   1.000
_cell.angle_alpha   90.00
_cell.angle_beta   90.00
_cell.angle_gamma   90.00
#
_symmetry.space_group_name_H-M   'P 1'
#
loop_
_entity.id
_entity.type
_entity.pdbx_description
1 polymer ?
#
loop_
_entity_poly.entity_id
_entity_poly.type
_entity_poly.pdbx_seq_one_letter_code
_entity_poly.pdbx_strand_id
1 'polypeptide(L)' 'MSQQLIDTLEKLSPSAQREVEDFAASLLSKQQEKQAATSVKIVPVFGSMKGTFQMSEDFDAPLDDFREYMQ' A
#
# COMPACT_ATOMS: atom_id res chain seq x y z
N MET A 1 28.15 9.56 -4.12
CA MET A 1 28.15 9.88 -2.68
C MET A 1 28.94 11.17 -2.50
N SER A 2 28.39 12.21 -1.88
CA SER A 2 29.14 13.46 -1.65
C SER A 2 30.29 13.19 -0.68
N GLN A 3 31.53 13.51 -1.07
CA GLN A 3 32.75 13.22 -0.30
C GLN A 3 32.66 13.70 1.17
N GLN A 4 32.06 14.86 1.39
CA GLN A 4 31.87 15.44 2.73
C GLN A 4 31.00 14.58 3.65
N LEU A 5 30.06 13.81 3.11
CA LEU A 5 29.14 12.99 3.90
C LEU A 5 29.86 11.75 4.46
N ILE A 6 30.78 11.19 3.68
CA ILE A 6 31.64 10.07 4.10
C ILE A 6 32.59 10.56 5.21
N ASP A 7 33.26 11.70 5.00
CA ASP A 7 34.19 12.27 5.98
C ASP A 7 33.51 12.59 7.32
N THR A 8 32.24 13.01 7.30
CA THR A 8 31.46 13.24 8.53
C THR A 8 31.05 11.93 9.21
N LEU A 9 30.69 10.90 8.43
CA LEU A 9 30.31 9.58 8.96
C LEU A 9 31.50 8.91 9.66
N GLU A 10 32.70 9.02 9.11
CA GLU A 10 33.93 8.47 9.70
C GLU A 10 34.35 9.15 11.00
N LYS A 11 33.99 10.43 11.21
CA LYS A 11 34.31 11.19 12.42
C LYS A 11 33.30 11.01 13.56
N LEU A 12 32.15 10.40 13.27
CA LEU A 12 31.08 10.20 14.26
C LEU A 12 31.36 8.97 15.13
N SER A 13 30.82 8.98 16.35
CA SER A 13 30.87 7.81 17.23
C SER A 13 30.01 6.66 16.66
N PRO A 14 30.30 5.39 17.02
CA PRO A 14 29.54 4.24 16.53
C PRO A 14 28.02 4.33 16.83
N SER A 15 27.65 4.97 17.94
CA SER A 15 26.26 5.23 18.30
C SER A 15 25.55 6.19 17.35
N ALA A 16 26.23 7.27 16.94
CA ALA A 16 25.67 8.27 16.03
C ALA A 16 25.61 7.73 14.59
N GLN A 17 26.54 6.86 14.19
CA GLN A 17 26.46 6.16 12.91
C GLN A 17 25.20 5.30 12.81
N ARG A 18 24.83 4.62 13.91
CA ARG A 18 23.60 3.82 14.01
C ARG A 18 22.35 4.68 13.78
N GLU A 19 22.30 5.84 14.44
CA GLU A 19 21.17 6.77 14.30
C GLU A 19 21.05 7.32 12.87
N VAL A 20 22.18 7.58 12.20
CA VAL A 20 22.20 7.98 10.79
C VAL A 20 21.71 6.84 9.88
N GLU A 21 22.09 5.60 10.17
CA GLU A 21 21.62 4.41 9.45
C GLU A 21 20.09 4.27 9.57
N ASP A 22 19.55 4.38 10.79
CA ASP A 22 18.12 4.33 11.07
C ASP A 22 17.36 5.48 10.37
N PHE A 23 17.94 6.68 10.38
CA PHE A 23 17.36 7.83 9.69
C PHE A 23 17.36 7.64 8.17
N ALA A 24 18.44 7.11 7.60
CA ALA A 24 18.52 6.80 6.18
C ALA A 24 17.48 5.74 5.78
N ALA A 25 17.30 4.70 6.59
CA ALA A 25 16.25 3.71 6.41
C ALA A 25 14.85 4.36 6.44
N SER A 26 14.59 5.24 7.41
CA SER A 26 13.31 5.99 7.49
C SER A 26 13.06 6.85 6.24
N LEU A 27 14.10 7.53 5.72
CA LEU A 27 13.99 8.32 4.50
C LEU A 27 13.64 7.46 3.28
N LEU A 28 14.27 6.29 3.14
CA LEU A 28 13.96 5.35 2.06
C LEU A 28 12.52 4.85 2.14
N SER A 29 12.04 4.47 3.32
CA SER A 29 10.64 4.07 3.53
C SER A 29 9.66 5.19 3.18
N LYS A 30 9.93 6.43 3.63
CA LYS A 30 9.09 7.60 3.29
C LYS A 30 9.08 7.91 1.80
N GLN A 31 10.20 7.72 1.10
CA GLN A 31 10.25 7.88 -0.35
C GLN A 31 9.41 6.82 -1.07
N GLN A 32 9.47 5.56 -0.62
CA GLN A 32 8.64 4.48 -1.17
C GLN A 32 7.15 4.72 -0.92
N GLU A 33 6.77 5.16 0.29
CA GLU A 33 5.38 5.51 0.61
C GLU A 33 4.86 6.68 -0.25
N LYS A 34 5.67 7.74 -0.44
CA LYS A 34 5.31 8.86 -1.32
C LYS A 34 5.18 8.42 -2.78
N GLN A 35 6.05 7.53 -3.25
CA GLN A 35 5.97 6.96 -4.60
C GLN A 35 4.73 6.06 -4.76
N ALA A 36 4.38 5.29 -3.73
CA ALA A 36 3.14 4.50 -3.69
C ALA A 36 1.88 5.36 -3.51
N ALA A 37 2.01 6.60 -3.04
CA ALA A 37 0.92 7.58 -2.98
C ALA A 37 0.74 8.35 -4.30
N THR A 38 1.78 8.41 -5.16
CA THR A 38 1.67 8.97 -6.52
C THR A 38 1.02 8.02 -7.52
N SER A 39 0.94 6.71 -7.24
CA SER A 39 -0.04 5.89 -7.95
C SER A 39 -1.42 6.31 -7.44
N VAL A 40 -2.23 6.86 -8.35
CA VAL A 40 -3.59 7.30 -8.05
C VAL A 40 -4.34 6.11 -7.46
N LYS A 41 -4.47 6.06 -6.12
CA LYS A 41 -5.34 5.10 -5.46
C LYS A 41 -6.74 5.44 -5.92
N ILE A 42 -7.28 4.65 -6.84
CA ILE A 42 -8.69 4.77 -7.26
C ILE A 42 -9.50 4.33 -6.05
N VAL A 43 -9.97 5.30 -5.27
CA VAL A 43 -10.93 5.06 -4.19
C VAL A 43 -12.29 4.94 -4.85
N PRO A 44 -12.95 3.76 -4.79
CA PRO A 44 -14.28 3.62 -5.37
C PRO A 44 -15.25 4.54 -4.64
N VAL A 45 -15.96 5.37 -5.41
CA VAL A 45 -17.04 6.23 -4.91
C VAL A 45 -18.37 5.49 -4.96
N PHE A 46 -19.34 5.92 -4.16
CA PHE A 46 -20.69 5.36 -4.19
C PHE A 46 -21.25 5.40 -5.63
N GLY A 47 -21.73 4.26 -6.12
CA GLY A 47 -22.26 4.14 -7.47
C GLY A 47 -21.22 4.07 -8.60
N SER A 48 -19.93 3.88 -8.29
CA SER A 48 -18.85 3.74 -9.30
C SER A 48 -19.07 2.62 -10.33
N MET A 49 -19.93 1.64 -10.02
CA MET A 49 -20.29 0.52 -10.89
C MET A 49 -21.79 0.50 -11.25
N LYS A 50 -22.50 1.61 -11.05
CA LYS A 50 -23.94 1.68 -11.35
C LYS A 50 -24.16 1.48 -12.86
N GLY A 51 -24.91 0.45 -13.23
CA GLY A 51 -25.21 0.11 -14.62
C GLY A 51 -24.16 -0.77 -15.32
N THR A 52 -23.10 -1.19 -14.63
CA THR A 52 -22.10 -2.12 -15.18
C THR A 52 -22.62 -3.57 -15.24
N PHE A 53 -23.59 -3.92 -14.40
CA PHE A 53 -24.19 -5.25 -14.36
C PHE A 53 -25.71 -5.14 -14.43
N GLN A 54 -26.33 -6.11 -15.09
CA GLN A 54 -27.76 -6.34 -15.08
C GLN A 54 -28.05 -7.55 -14.19
N MET A 55 -28.91 -7.36 -13.19
CA MET A 55 -29.36 -8.44 -12.33
C MET A 55 -30.33 -9.33 -13.13
N SER A 56 -30.07 -10.63 -13.14
CA SER A 56 -30.98 -11.61 -13.73
C SER A 56 -32.24 -11.75 -12.89
N GLU A 57 -33.36 -12.12 -13.52
CA GLU A 57 -34.66 -12.29 -12.84
C GLU A 57 -34.66 -13.42 -11.81
N ASP A 58 -33.69 -14.33 -11.89
CA ASP A 58 -33.49 -15.48 -11.01
C ASP A 58 -32.42 -15.25 -9.92
N PHE A 59 -32.00 -14.00 -9.67
CA PHE A 59 -30.98 -13.69 -8.66
C PHE A 59 -31.30 -14.21 -7.26
N ASP A 60 -32.58 -14.18 -6.87
CA ASP A 60 -33.05 -14.66 -5.57
C ASP A 60 -33.19 -16.19 -5.52
N ALA A 61 -33.00 -16.90 -6.63
CA ALA A 61 -33.10 -18.35 -6.67
C ALA A 61 -31.93 -18.98 -5.88
N PRO A 62 -32.17 -20.08 -5.14
CA PRO A 62 -31.09 -20.79 -4.46
C PRO A 62 -30.04 -21.28 -5.44
N LEU A 63 -28.78 -20.92 -5.17
CA LEU A 63 -27.63 -21.46 -5.89
C LEU A 63 -27.64 -22.98 -5.74
N ASP A 64 -27.47 -23.69 -6.86
CA ASP A 64 -27.51 -25.16 -6.91
C ASP A 64 -26.61 -25.79 -5.84
N ASP A 65 -25.40 -25.26 -5.68
CA ASP A 65 -24.38 -25.70 -4.71
C ASP A 65 -24.77 -25.47 -3.24
N PHE A 66 -25.74 -24.58 -2.97
CA PHE A 66 -26.15 -24.19 -1.62
C PHE A 66 -27.54 -24.69 -1.24
N ARG A 67 -28.24 -25.40 -2.14
CA ARG A 67 -29.59 -25.93 -1.87
C ARG A 67 -29.65 -26.87 -0.66
N GLU A 68 -28.59 -27.66 -0.45
CA GLU A 68 -28.50 -28.60 0.68
C GLU A 68 -28.47 -27.90 2.05
N TYR A 69 -28.01 -26.64 2.10
CA TYR A 69 -27.85 -25.85 3.34
C TYR A 69 -29.07 -25.00 3.71
N MET A 70 -30.09 -24.90 2.85
CA MET A 70 -31.31 -24.11 3.08
C MET A 70 -32.46 -24.93 3.71
N GLN A 71 -32.12 -26.03 4.39
CA GLN A 71 -33.06 -26.91 5.10
C GLN A 71 -33.43 -26.39 6.49
#